data_AF-A0A2G5B3Z7-F1
#
_entry.id   AF-A0A2G5B3Z7-F1
#
_cell.length_a   1.000
_cell.length_b   1.000
_cell.length_c   1.000
_cell.angle_alpha   90.00
_cell.angle_beta   90.00
_cell.angle_gamma   90.00
#
_symmetry.space_group_name_H-M   'P 1'
#
loop_
_entity.id
_entity.type
_entity.pdbx_description
1 polymer ?
#
loop_
_entity_poly.entity_id
_entity_poly.type
_entity_poly.pdbx_seq_one_letter_code
_entity_poly.pdbx_strand_id
1 'polypeptide(L)'
;MHATKDTQEPRKQGMVSWEIIDSWLKKLYAPSLPPLIPKNPEMQQRLSQLYYLDFHTNEVHDIAEAVQSEAVREYTALGNLFAEILQAAGITLAGLPPSTSKALSELSKVANDLGLADMRAESFERAVAVETMAGFKRQSELDLIQEQTTEVQCRIKHSHERRARIQKLLDERTKAAPIEEQKAREWERNADIVSQKVDEYRERLSSLNTLNNARQVRERGLEYTQIHALDAAVEALRRSVEEKQNAYDGYSALPPDISLAKLKLEEAKQKLEQLRIECEHAVDAAFSTGTS
;
A
#
# COMPACT_ATOMS: atom_id res chain seq x y z
N MET A 1 -6.10 -54.87 3.88
CA MET A 1 -5.34 -53.60 3.93
C MET A 1 -3.94 -53.87 4.47
N HIS A 2 -2.99 -54.23 3.61
CA HIS A 2 -1.57 -54.17 3.93
C HIS A 2 -0.84 -53.69 2.68
N ALA A 3 -0.51 -52.40 2.67
CA ALA A 3 0.33 -51.78 1.66
C ALA A 3 1.79 -51.88 2.13
N THR A 4 2.54 -52.79 1.50
CA THR A 4 4.00 -52.76 1.53
C THR A 4 4.45 -51.61 0.62
N LYS A 5 4.84 -50.48 1.24
CA LYS A 5 5.63 -49.44 0.59
C LYS A 5 7.03 -49.99 0.39
N ASP A 6 7.31 -50.53 -0.80
CA ASP A 6 8.68 -50.68 -1.29
C ASP A 6 9.28 -49.29 -1.45
N THR A 7 9.99 -48.86 -0.41
CA THR A 7 10.85 -47.68 -0.44
C THR A 7 12.21 -48.18 -0.91
N GLN A 8 12.45 -48.14 -2.23
CA GLN A 8 13.80 -48.35 -2.75
C GLN A 8 14.68 -47.20 -2.27
N GLU A 9 15.55 -47.50 -1.31
CA GLU A 9 16.67 -46.63 -0.95
C GLU A 9 17.54 -46.37 -2.19
N PRO A 10 18.00 -45.12 -2.43
CA PRO A 10 18.97 -44.88 -3.48
C PRO A 10 20.26 -45.60 -3.10
N ARG A 11 20.63 -46.62 -3.89
CA ARG A 11 21.93 -47.28 -3.84
C ARG A 11 23.01 -46.20 -3.76
N LYS A 12 23.83 -46.20 -2.71
CA LYS A 12 25.01 -45.34 -2.59
C LYS A 12 25.96 -45.65 -3.76
N GLN A 13 25.80 -44.95 -4.87
CA GLN A 13 26.71 -45.01 -6.01
C GLN A 13 28.06 -44.44 -5.54
N GLY A 14 29.13 -45.22 -5.72
CA GLY A 14 30.49 -44.80 -5.33
C GLY A 14 30.97 -43.62 -6.18
N MET A 15 31.86 -42.80 -5.62
CA MET A 15 32.49 -41.71 -6.37
C MET A 15 33.34 -42.29 -7.52
N VAL A 16 33.00 -41.92 -8.75
CA VAL A 16 33.77 -42.25 -9.96
C VAL A 16 35.07 -41.43 -9.97
N SER A 17 36.17 -42.04 -10.40
CA SER A 17 37.48 -41.38 -10.43
C SER A 17 37.53 -40.29 -11.51
N TRP A 18 38.35 -39.27 -11.31
CA TRP A 18 38.50 -38.16 -12.26
C TRP A 18 39.01 -38.62 -13.62
N GLU A 19 39.79 -39.70 -13.71
CA GLU A 19 40.28 -40.23 -14.99
C GLU A 19 39.13 -40.74 -15.86
N ILE A 20 38.14 -41.39 -15.25
CA ILE A 20 36.95 -41.92 -15.94
C ILE A 20 36.08 -40.75 -16.40
N ILE A 21 35.85 -39.76 -15.52
CA ILE A 21 35.08 -38.55 -15.84
C ILE A 21 35.74 -37.76 -16.97
N ASP A 22 37.06 -37.55 -16.92
CA ASP A 22 37.82 -36.84 -17.95
C ASP A 22 37.76 -37.59 -19.30
N SER A 23 37.78 -38.92 -19.29
CA SER A 23 37.64 -39.74 -20.51
C SER A 23 36.23 -39.69 -21.10
N TRP A 24 35.20 -39.72 -20.25
CA TRP A 24 33.80 -39.61 -20.64
C TRP A 24 33.49 -38.23 -21.23
N LEU A 25 33.94 -37.16 -20.58
CA LEU A 25 33.81 -35.80 -21.10
C LEU A 25 34.52 -35.62 -22.44
N LYS A 26 35.71 -36.19 -22.62
CA LYS A 26 36.40 -36.16 -23.92
C LYS A 26 35.58 -36.85 -25.02
N LYS A 27 34.91 -37.95 -24.71
CA LYS A 27 34.03 -38.66 -25.67
C LYS A 27 32.77 -37.84 -25.97
N LEU A 28 32.14 -37.25 -24.95
CA LEU A 28 30.89 -36.50 -25.09
C LEU A 28 31.07 -35.19 -25.88
N TYR A 29 32.19 -34.51 -25.70
CA TYR A 29 32.43 -33.21 -26.34
C TYR A 29 33.18 -33.28 -27.68
N ALA A 30 33.63 -34.47 -28.13
CA ALA A 30 34.37 -34.60 -29.39
C ALA A 30 33.55 -34.08 -30.59
N PRO A 31 34.15 -33.28 -31.50
CA PRO A 31 35.57 -32.90 -31.61
C PRO A 31 36.00 -31.66 -30.79
N SER A 32 35.09 -31.00 -30.09
CA SER A 32 35.38 -29.87 -29.19
C SER A 32 36.08 -30.29 -27.89
N LEU A 33 36.89 -29.39 -27.34
CA LEU A 33 37.50 -29.60 -26.03
C LEU A 33 36.43 -29.49 -24.93
N PRO A 34 36.43 -30.39 -23.93
CA PRO A 34 35.52 -30.27 -22.80
C PRO A 34 35.80 -28.97 -22.02
N PRO A 35 34.78 -28.36 -21.41
CA PRO A 35 34.95 -27.16 -20.60
C PRO A 35 35.93 -27.41 -19.44
N LEU A 36 36.68 -26.37 -19.05
CA LEU A 36 37.58 -26.43 -17.90
C LEU A 36 36.75 -26.51 -16.60
N ILE A 37 36.65 -27.71 -16.04
CA ILE A 37 35.86 -27.94 -14.83
C ILE A 37 36.76 -27.91 -13.59
N PRO A 38 36.40 -27.13 -12.55
CA PRO A 38 37.16 -27.15 -11.29
C PRO A 38 37.06 -28.52 -10.61
N LYS A 39 38.21 -29.10 -10.25
CA LYS A 39 38.32 -30.40 -9.57
C LYS A 39 37.99 -30.29 -8.07
N ASN A 40 36.73 -30.02 -7.77
CA ASN A 40 36.16 -29.98 -6.42
C ASN A 40 35.41 -31.30 -6.14
N PRO A 41 35.51 -31.93 -4.94
CA PRO A 41 34.71 -33.10 -4.56
C PRO A 41 33.20 -32.95 -4.80
N GLU A 42 32.62 -31.76 -4.60
CA GLU A 42 31.20 -31.52 -4.90
C GLU A 42 30.88 -31.65 -6.40
N MET A 43 31.80 -31.16 -7.24
CA MET A 43 31.68 -31.27 -8.70
C MET A 43 31.91 -32.72 -9.16
N GLN A 44 32.84 -33.44 -8.53
CA GLN A 44 33.06 -34.86 -8.77
C GLN A 44 31.80 -35.69 -8.47
N GLN A 45 31.10 -35.38 -7.38
CA GLN A 45 29.85 -36.04 -7.03
C GLN A 45 28.76 -35.76 -8.08
N ARG A 46 28.61 -34.51 -8.53
CA ARG A 46 27.63 -34.17 -9.58
C ARG A 46 27.96 -34.81 -10.92
N LEU A 47 29.23 -34.82 -11.32
CA LEU A 47 29.67 -35.43 -12.57
C LEU A 47 29.59 -36.95 -12.54
N SER A 48 29.85 -37.59 -11.40
CA SER A 48 29.64 -39.04 -11.26
C SER A 48 28.17 -39.41 -11.36
N GLN A 49 27.25 -38.61 -10.79
CA GLN A 49 25.82 -38.80 -10.99
C GLN A 49 25.41 -38.67 -12.46
N LEU A 50 25.91 -37.64 -13.16
CA LEU A 50 25.66 -37.46 -14.58
C LEU A 50 26.24 -38.59 -15.44
N TYR A 51 27.44 -39.06 -15.10
CA TYR A 51 28.07 -40.19 -15.76
C TYR A 51 27.24 -41.47 -15.61
N TYR A 52 26.78 -41.79 -14.40
CA TYR A 52 25.92 -42.96 -14.19
C TYR A 52 24.58 -42.82 -14.91
N LEU A 53 24.01 -41.61 -14.94
CA LEU A 53 22.78 -41.36 -15.67
C LEU A 53 22.96 -41.58 -17.17
N ASP A 54 24.04 -41.04 -17.75
CA ASP A 54 24.39 -41.22 -19.17
C ASP A 54 24.67 -42.70 -19.48
N PHE A 55 25.45 -43.37 -18.64
CA PHE A 55 25.72 -44.80 -18.78
C PHE A 55 24.44 -45.64 -18.78
N HIS A 56 23.56 -45.42 -17.81
CA HIS A 56 22.28 -46.13 -17.75
C HIS A 56 21.36 -45.78 -18.92
N THR A 57 21.36 -44.53 -19.37
CA THR A 57 20.58 -44.10 -20.53
C THR A 57 21.06 -44.80 -21.80
N ASN A 58 22.38 -44.88 -21.99
CA ASN A 58 23.00 -45.58 -23.11
C ASN A 58 22.75 -47.09 -23.03
N GLU A 59 22.85 -47.71 -21.85
CA GLU A 59 22.54 -49.13 -21.65
C GLU A 59 21.08 -49.45 -22.02
N VAL A 60 20.13 -48.62 -21.55
CA VAL A 60 18.72 -48.76 -21.91
C VAL A 60 18.51 -48.53 -23.41
N HIS A 61 19.22 -47.58 -24.01
CA HIS A 61 19.17 -47.30 -25.44
C HIS A 61 19.66 -48.50 -26.27
N ASP A 62 20.81 -49.07 -25.91
CA ASP A 62 21.40 -50.24 -26.59
C ASP A 62 20.45 -51.46 -26.51
N ILE A 63 19.84 -51.68 -25.35
CA ILE A 63 18.83 -52.74 -25.17
C ILE A 63 17.60 -52.45 -26.03
N ALA A 64 17.11 -51.22 -26.05
CA ALA A 64 15.96 -50.82 -26.85
C ALA A 64 16.22 -50.98 -28.36
N GLU A 65 17.42 -50.61 -28.83
CA GLU A 65 17.84 -50.78 -30.22
C GLU A 65 17.91 -52.27 -30.60
N ALA A 66 18.51 -53.09 -29.73
CA ALA A 66 18.58 -54.54 -29.94
C ALA A 66 17.17 -55.15 -30.05
N VAL A 67 16.27 -54.84 -29.12
CA VAL A 67 14.88 -55.30 -29.12
C VAL A 67 14.14 -54.82 -30.39
N GLN A 68 14.33 -53.57 -30.78
CA GLN A 68 13.71 -53.01 -31.98
C GLN A 68 14.21 -53.71 -33.25
N SER A 69 15.52 -53.98 -33.34
CA SER A 69 16.12 -54.68 -34.48
C SER A 69 15.58 -56.11 -34.64
N GLU A 70 15.39 -56.81 -33.53
CA GLU A 70 14.82 -58.16 -33.52
C GLU A 70 13.34 -58.14 -33.94
N ALA A 71 12.55 -57.21 -33.40
CA ALA A 71 11.16 -57.03 -33.81
C ALA A 71 11.03 -56.74 -35.31
N VAL A 72 11.86 -55.84 -35.87
CA VAL A 72 11.88 -55.55 -37.30
C VAL A 72 12.16 -56.81 -38.12
N ARG A 73 13.10 -57.65 -37.67
CA ARG A 73 13.43 -58.92 -38.31
C ARG A 73 12.24 -59.88 -38.32
N GLU A 74 11.60 -60.07 -37.17
CA GLU A 74 10.43 -60.94 -37.03
C GLU A 74 9.25 -60.48 -37.90
N TYR A 75 8.91 -59.18 -37.84
CA TYR A 75 7.81 -58.63 -38.64
C TYR A 75 8.11 -58.66 -40.14
N THR A 76 9.36 -58.48 -40.56
CA THR A 76 9.75 -58.60 -41.97
C THR A 76 9.59 -60.05 -42.45
N ALA A 77 9.99 -61.03 -41.63
CA ALA A 77 9.83 -62.44 -41.95
C ALA A 77 8.35 -62.85 -42.06
N LEU A 78 7.51 -62.38 -41.12
CA LEU A 78 6.06 -62.58 -41.19
C LEU A 78 5.44 -61.88 -42.41
N GLY A 79 5.87 -60.66 -42.73
CA GLY A 79 5.43 -59.93 -43.91
C GLY A 79 5.71 -60.68 -45.21
N ASN A 80 6.89 -61.27 -45.34
CA ASN A 80 7.26 -62.10 -46.48
C ASN A 80 6.40 -63.38 -46.57
N LEU A 81 6.19 -64.06 -45.44
CA LEU A 81 5.32 -65.24 -45.38
C LEU A 81 3.88 -64.91 -45.83
N PHE A 82 3.32 -63.80 -45.35
CA PHE A 82 1.97 -63.37 -45.77
C PHE A 82 1.93 -62.98 -47.25
N ALA A 83 2.97 -62.33 -47.78
CA ALA A 83 3.07 -62.02 -49.20
C ALA A 83 3.07 -63.30 -50.06
N GLU A 84 3.81 -64.33 -49.66
CA GLU A 84 3.82 -65.64 -50.34
C GLU A 84 2.44 -66.33 -50.30
N ILE A 85 1.77 -66.33 -49.14
CA ILE A 85 0.42 -66.89 -48.99
C ILE A 85 -0.60 -66.17 -49.88
N LEU A 86 -0.56 -64.84 -49.90
CA LEU A 86 -1.47 -64.04 -50.73
C LEU A 86 -1.21 -64.26 -52.23
N GLN A 87 0.05 -64.38 -52.62
CA GLN A 87 0.44 -64.72 -53.99
C GLN A 87 -0.05 -66.12 -54.40
N ALA A 88 0.07 -67.11 -53.50
CA ALA A 88 -0.46 -68.45 -53.73
C ALA A 88 -1.99 -68.49 -53.82
N ALA A 89 -2.68 -67.59 -53.13
CA ALA A 89 -4.14 -67.40 -53.22
C ALA A 89 -4.58 -66.58 -54.46
N GLY A 90 -3.65 -66.12 -55.30
CA GLY A 90 -3.94 -65.30 -56.48
C GLY A 90 -4.32 -63.84 -56.17
N ILE A 91 -4.16 -63.41 -54.93
CA ILE A 91 -4.47 -62.04 -54.49
C ILE A 91 -3.20 -61.21 -54.67
N THR A 92 -3.14 -60.44 -55.76
CA THR A 92 -2.03 -59.51 -56.00
C THR A 92 -2.46 -58.08 -55.74
N LEU A 93 -1.54 -57.25 -55.25
CA LEU A 93 -1.79 -55.83 -54.99
C LEU A 93 -2.25 -55.09 -56.27
N ALA A 94 -1.81 -55.57 -57.45
CA ALA A 94 -2.19 -55.05 -58.76
C ALA A 94 -3.60 -55.48 -59.21
N GLY A 95 -4.16 -56.55 -58.64
CA GLY A 95 -5.51 -57.04 -58.91
C GLY A 95 -6.60 -56.39 -58.05
N LEU A 96 -6.22 -55.55 -57.07
CA LEU A 96 -7.17 -54.86 -56.20
C LEU A 96 -7.75 -53.61 -56.89
N PRO A 97 -9.04 -53.28 -56.65
CA PRO A 97 -9.62 -52.01 -57.06
C PRO A 97 -8.79 -50.83 -56.52
N PRO A 98 -8.63 -49.74 -57.29
CA PRO A 98 -7.82 -48.59 -56.89
C PRO A 98 -8.34 -47.89 -55.63
N SER A 99 -9.64 -47.97 -55.35
CA SER A 99 -10.24 -47.48 -54.10
C SER A 99 -9.75 -48.26 -52.88
N THR A 100 -9.71 -49.58 -52.98
CA THR A 100 -9.28 -50.48 -51.90
C THR A 100 -7.79 -50.34 -51.62
N SER A 101 -6.95 -50.20 -52.67
CA SER A 101 -5.51 -49.97 -52.53
C SER A 101 -5.20 -48.66 -51.80
N LYS A 102 -5.91 -47.56 -52.15
CA LYS A 102 -5.79 -46.29 -51.43
C LYS A 102 -6.22 -46.40 -49.98
N ALA A 103 -7.37 -47.02 -49.70
CA ALA A 103 -7.87 -47.19 -48.34
C ALA A 103 -6.92 -48.01 -47.45
N LEU A 104 -6.32 -49.09 -47.98
CA LEU A 104 -5.31 -49.87 -47.27
C LEU A 104 -4.03 -49.06 -47.01
N SER A 105 -3.60 -48.24 -47.97
CA SER A 105 -2.43 -47.37 -47.78
C SER A 105 -2.69 -46.25 -46.77
N GLU A 106 -3.91 -45.72 -46.70
CA GLU A 106 -4.29 -44.73 -45.70
C GLU A 106 -4.39 -45.38 -44.32
N LEU A 107 -5.01 -46.55 -44.23
CA LEU A 107 -5.12 -47.30 -42.97
C LEU A 107 -3.75 -47.68 -42.41
N SER A 108 -2.80 -48.09 -43.27
CA SER A 108 -1.44 -48.41 -42.83
C SER A 108 -0.67 -47.19 -42.34
N LYS A 109 -0.89 -46.02 -42.96
CA LYS A 109 -0.33 -44.75 -42.46
C LYS A 109 -0.90 -44.40 -41.09
N VAL A 110 -2.22 -44.46 -40.92
CA VAL A 110 -2.86 -44.18 -39.63
C VAL A 110 -2.39 -45.16 -38.55
N ALA A 111 -2.23 -46.44 -38.87
CA ALA A 111 -1.69 -47.43 -37.95
C ALA A 111 -0.24 -47.12 -37.54
N ASN A 112 0.60 -46.71 -38.49
CA ASN A 112 1.98 -46.30 -38.20
C ASN A 112 2.02 -45.03 -37.35
N ASP A 113 1.19 -44.03 -37.66
CA ASP A 113 1.11 -42.78 -36.92
C ASP A 113 0.65 -43.01 -35.46
N LEU A 114 -0.27 -43.98 -35.26
CA LEU A 114 -0.73 -44.42 -33.94
C LEU A 114 0.20 -45.46 -33.28
N GLY A 115 1.27 -45.90 -33.95
CA GLY A 115 2.22 -46.89 -33.43
C GLY A 115 1.62 -48.27 -33.17
N LEU A 116 0.66 -48.72 -33.98
CA LEU A 116 -0.04 -49.99 -33.80
C LEU A 116 0.78 -51.19 -34.30
N ALA A 117 0.76 -52.28 -33.54
CA ALA A 117 1.39 -53.55 -33.91
C ALA A 117 0.53 -54.42 -34.85
N ASP A 118 -0.77 -54.14 -34.93
CA ASP A 118 -1.71 -54.87 -35.79
C ASP A 118 -2.79 -53.96 -36.38
N MET A 119 -3.50 -54.47 -37.38
CA MET A 119 -4.58 -53.76 -38.08
C MET A 119 -5.98 -54.15 -37.56
N ARG A 120 -6.10 -54.62 -36.30
CA ARG A 120 -7.41 -54.98 -35.73
C ARG A 120 -8.17 -53.72 -35.32
N ALA A 121 -9.49 -53.70 -35.53
CA ALA A 121 -10.33 -52.57 -35.16
C ALA A 121 -10.20 -52.19 -33.67
N GLU A 122 -10.13 -53.18 -32.78
CA GLU A 122 -9.96 -52.98 -31.34
C GLU A 122 -8.67 -52.21 -30.98
N SER A 123 -7.59 -52.41 -31.75
CA SER A 123 -6.32 -51.72 -31.54
C SER A 123 -6.42 -50.25 -31.93
N PHE A 124 -7.09 -49.94 -33.04
CA PHE A 124 -7.39 -48.55 -33.43
C PHE A 124 -8.29 -47.86 -32.41
N GLU A 125 -9.36 -48.52 -31.96
CA GLU A 125 -10.26 -47.95 -30.95
C GLU A 125 -9.52 -47.63 -29.65
N ARG A 126 -8.65 -48.54 -29.20
CA ARG A 126 -7.82 -48.33 -28.00
C ARG A 126 -6.83 -47.18 -28.18
N ALA A 127 -6.11 -47.13 -29.30
CA ALA A 127 -5.14 -46.06 -29.55
C ALA A 127 -5.82 -44.69 -29.63
N VAL A 128 -6.97 -44.59 -30.32
CA VAL A 128 -7.77 -43.36 -30.37
C VAL A 128 -8.23 -42.96 -28.98
N ALA A 129 -8.70 -43.91 -28.15
CA ALA A 129 -9.11 -43.62 -26.78
C ALA A 129 -7.94 -43.11 -25.92
N VAL A 130 -6.77 -43.74 -26.01
CA VAL A 130 -5.55 -43.32 -25.30
C VAL A 130 -5.12 -41.93 -25.72
N GLU A 131 -5.04 -41.66 -27.03
CA GLU A 131 -4.66 -40.34 -27.55
C GLU A 131 -5.67 -39.26 -27.18
N THR A 132 -6.97 -39.60 -27.17
CA THR A 132 -8.02 -38.68 -26.73
C THR A 132 -7.87 -38.34 -25.25
N MET A 133 -7.65 -39.34 -24.39
CA MET A 133 -7.41 -39.12 -22.96
C MET A 133 -6.13 -38.31 -22.72
N ALA A 134 -5.05 -38.61 -23.45
CA ALA A 134 -3.81 -37.84 -23.38
C ALA A 134 -4.02 -36.39 -23.85
N GLY A 135 -4.83 -36.19 -24.89
CA GLY A 135 -5.24 -34.87 -25.37
C GLY A 135 -6.01 -34.08 -24.31
N PHE A 136 -7.00 -34.70 -23.66
CA PHE A 136 -7.73 -34.07 -22.54
C PHE A 136 -6.81 -33.71 -21.38
N LYS A 137 -5.87 -34.60 -21.02
CA LYS A 137 -4.90 -34.33 -19.96
C LYS A 137 -3.99 -33.15 -20.31
N ARG A 138 -3.45 -33.12 -21.54
CA ARG A 138 -2.64 -32.01 -22.05
C ARG A 138 -3.43 -30.70 -22.05
N GLN A 139 -4.69 -30.72 -22.45
CA GLN A 139 -5.55 -29.53 -22.43
C GLN A 139 -5.78 -29.04 -21.00
N SER A 140 -6.09 -29.93 -20.07
CA SER A 140 -6.25 -29.57 -18.65
C SER A 140 -4.97 -28.98 -18.04
N GLU A 141 -3.79 -29.49 -18.43
CA GLU A 141 -2.51 -28.94 -18.00
C GLU A 141 -2.27 -27.55 -18.60
N LEU A 142 -2.61 -27.34 -19.87
CA LEU A 142 -2.54 -26.03 -20.52
C LEU A 142 -3.46 -25.00 -19.85
N ASP A 143 -4.69 -25.38 -19.53
CA ASP A 143 -5.65 -24.51 -18.85
C ASP A 143 -5.12 -24.09 -17.47
N LEU A 144 -4.53 -25.03 -16.72
CA LEU A 144 -3.90 -24.74 -15.42
C LEU A 144 -2.70 -23.79 -15.56
N ILE A 145 -1.82 -24.02 -16.54
CA ILE A 145 -0.67 -23.14 -16.81
C ILE A 145 -1.16 -21.75 -17.20
N GLN A 146 -2.23 -21.65 -17.97
CA GLN A 146 -2.81 -20.39 -18.39
C GLN A 146 -3.39 -19.64 -17.19
N GLU A 147 -4.12 -20.30 -16.28
CA GLU A 147 -4.61 -19.71 -15.04
C GLU A 147 -3.45 -19.18 -14.19
N GLN A 148 -2.42 -19.99 -13.93
CA GLN A 148 -1.22 -19.59 -13.19
C GLN A 148 -0.51 -18.40 -13.84
N THR A 149 -0.43 -18.39 -15.17
CA THR A 149 0.18 -17.28 -15.93
C THR A 149 -0.61 -15.98 -15.72
N THR A 150 -1.94 -16.04 -15.79
CA THR A 150 -2.78 -14.86 -15.56
C THR A 150 -2.67 -14.33 -14.12
N GLU A 151 -2.59 -15.23 -13.13
CA GLU A 151 -2.39 -14.86 -11.72
C GLU A 151 -1.06 -14.13 -11.54
N VAL A 152 0.04 -14.70 -12.07
CA VAL A 152 1.37 -14.09 -11.99
C VAL A 152 1.39 -12.73 -12.68
N GLN A 153 0.77 -12.61 -13.85
CA GLN A 153 0.64 -11.32 -14.55
C GLN A 153 -0.12 -10.27 -13.71
N CYS A 154 -1.21 -10.67 -13.04
CA CYS A 154 -1.95 -9.79 -12.15
C CYS A 154 -1.08 -9.32 -10.97
N ARG A 155 -0.36 -10.24 -10.34
CA ARG A 155 0.56 -9.95 -9.23
C ARG A 155 1.69 -9.02 -9.65
N ILE A 156 2.24 -9.18 -10.85
CA ILE A 156 3.26 -8.29 -11.42
C ILE A 156 2.70 -6.88 -11.60
N LYS A 157 1.51 -6.73 -12.18
CA LYS A 157 0.85 -5.42 -12.34
C LYS A 157 0.65 -4.73 -11.00
N HIS A 158 0.10 -5.44 -10.02
CA HIS A 158 -0.12 -4.90 -8.67
C HIS A 158 1.19 -4.49 -7.98
N SER A 159 2.25 -5.29 -8.15
CA SER A 159 3.59 -4.96 -7.64
C SER A 159 4.14 -3.68 -8.27
N HIS A 160 3.97 -3.49 -9.58
CA HIS A 160 4.37 -2.27 -10.27
C HIS A 160 3.60 -1.03 -9.79
N GLU A 161 2.28 -1.13 -9.62
CA GLU A 161 1.44 -0.06 -9.06
C GLU A 161 1.89 0.32 -7.65
N ARG A 162 2.12 -0.68 -6.79
CA ARG A 162 2.61 -0.47 -5.43
C ARG A 162 3.97 0.21 -5.42
N ARG A 163 4.89 -0.22 -6.27
CA ARG A 163 6.20 0.40 -6.43
C ARG A 163 6.08 1.86 -6.89
N ALA A 164 5.23 2.14 -7.87
CA ALA A 164 4.99 3.50 -8.34
C ALA A 164 4.42 4.40 -7.24
N ARG A 165 3.50 3.88 -6.41
CA ARG A 165 2.96 4.60 -5.25
C ARG A 165 4.03 4.90 -4.21
N ILE A 166 4.87 3.91 -3.86
CA ILE A 166 5.97 4.10 -2.91
C ILE A 166 6.96 5.13 -3.45
N GLN A 167 7.29 5.09 -4.75
CA GLN A 167 8.18 6.08 -5.35
C GLN A 167 7.62 7.50 -5.24
N LYS A 168 6.32 7.70 -5.53
CA LYS A 168 5.68 9.01 -5.37
C LYS A 168 5.76 9.52 -3.93
N LEU A 169 5.46 8.67 -2.95
CA LEU A 169 5.56 9.03 -1.52
C LEU A 169 7.00 9.36 -1.12
N LEU A 170 7.98 8.63 -1.66
CA LEU A 170 9.39 8.90 -1.42
C LEU A 170 9.78 10.26 -2.01
N ASP A 171 9.37 10.56 -3.24
CA ASP A 171 9.65 11.84 -3.90
C ASP A 171 9.01 13.02 -3.15
N GLU A 172 7.76 12.86 -2.70
CA GLU A 172 7.06 13.83 -1.85
C GLU A 172 7.80 14.05 -0.53
N ARG A 173 8.21 12.96 0.15
CA ARG A 173 8.96 13.05 1.41
C ARG A 173 10.32 13.72 1.21
N THR A 174 11.01 13.40 0.12
CA THR A 174 12.33 13.99 -0.20
C THR A 174 12.23 15.49 -0.43
N LYS A 175 11.13 15.95 -1.04
CA LYS A 175 10.83 17.39 -1.21
C LYS A 175 10.41 18.07 0.09
N ALA A 176 9.64 17.39 0.94
CA ALA A 176 9.15 17.94 2.20
C ALA A 176 10.22 18.01 3.30
N ALA A 177 11.14 17.03 3.33
CA ALA A 177 12.18 16.90 4.35
C ALA A 177 12.98 18.20 4.63
N PRO A 178 13.55 18.91 3.63
CA PRO A 178 14.31 20.13 3.90
C PRO A 178 13.44 21.27 4.47
N ILE A 179 12.17 21.35 4.06
CA ILE A 179 11.21 22.34 4.54
C ILE A 179 10.86 22.06 6.01
N GLU A 180 10.57 20.80 6.33
CA GLU A 180 10.30 20.37 7.71
C GLU A 180 11.53 20.56 8.60
N GLU A 181 12.72 20.25 8.12
CA GLU A 181 13.97 20.45 8.85
C GLU A 181 14.24 21.94 9.11
N GLN A 182 13.97 22.80 8.12
CA GLN A 182 14.06 24.25 8.32
C GLN A 182 13.06 24.72 9.38
N LYS A 183 11.79 24.30 9.30
CA LYS A 183 10.76 24.65 10.30
C LYS A 183 11.14 24.18 11.70
N ALA A 184 11.69 22.97 11.84
CA ALA A 184 12.17 22.46 13.11
C ALA A 184 13.28 23.34 13.69
N ARG A 185 14.26 23.75 12.87
CA ARG A 185 15.31 24.68 13.27
C ARG A 185 14.77 26.05 13.68
N GLU A 186 13.75 26.56 13.00
CA GLU A 186 13.09 27.82 13.36
C GLU A 186 12.36 27.71 14.70
N TRP A 187 11.67 26.59 14.94
CA TRP A 187 10.97 26.33 16.20
C TRP A 187 11.93 26.19 17.37
N GLU A 188 13.07 25.52 17.17
CA GLU A 188 14.13 25.41 18.16
C GLU A 188 14.66 26.80 18.55
N ARG A 189 15.02 27.65 17.58
CA ARG A 189 15.44 29.03 17.86
C ARG A 189 14.37 29.85 18.58
N ASN A 190 13.11 29.71 18.17
CA ASN A 190 12.01 30.44 18.82
C ASN A 190 11.82 29.97 20.26
N ALA A 191 11.95 28.67 20.52
CA ALA A 191 11.90 28.12 21.87
C ALA A 191 13.03 28.68 22.74
N ASP A 192 14.26 28.77 22.21
CA ASP A 192 15.40 29.36 22.93
C ASP A 192 15.14 30.83 23.29
N ILE A 193 14.64 31.64 22.34
CA ILE A 193 14.31 33.04 22.59
C ILE A 193 13.23 33.18 23.66
N VAL A 194 12.20 32.33 23.61
CA VAL A 194 11.14 32.34 24.62
C VAL A 194 11.70 31.95 25.98
N SER A 195 12.57 30.95 26.05
CA SER A 195 13.23 30.55 27.30
C SER A 195 14.05 31.70 27.89
N GLN A 196 14.86 32.37 27.08
CA GLN A 196 15.65 33.54 27.52
C GLN A 196 14.75 34.66 28.06
N LYS A 197 13.64 34.96 27.39
CA LYS A 197 12.67 35.96 27.88
C LYS A 197 12.01 35.54 29.19
N VAL A 198 11.70 34.26 29.37
CA VAL A 198 11.14 33.75 30.63
C VAL A 198 12.13 33.97 31.77
N ASP A 199 13.43 33.71 31.55
CA ASP A 199 14.46 33.94 32.56
C ASP A 199 14.66 35.44 32.85
N GLU A 200 14.69 36.30 31.82
CA GLU A 200 14.75 37.77 31.99
C GLU A 200 13.54 38.29 32.80
N TYR A 201 12.32 37.85 32.47
CA TYR A 201 11.13 38.25 33.21
C TYR A 201 11.15 37.72 34.64
N ARG A 202 11.69 36.51 34.88
CA ARG A 202 11.85 35.96 36.23
C ARG A 202 12.82 36.81 37.06
N GLU A 203 13.95 37.20 36.50
CA GLU A 203 14.93 38.08 37.15
C GLU A 203 14.39 39.48 37.40
N ARG A 204 13.64 40.04 36.45
CA ARG A 204 12.99 41.35 36.60
C ARG A 204 11.92 41.31 37.69
N LEU A 205 11.11 40.26 37.73
CA LEU A 205 10.11 40.06 38.77
C LEU A 205 10.74 39.86 40.14
N SER A 206 11.81 39.07 40.24
CA SER A 206 12.52 38.88 41.52
C SER A 206 13.11 40.20 42.02
N SER A 207 13.71 40.99 41.14
CA SER A 207 14.26 42.33 41.44
C SER A 207 13.18 43.34 41.85
N LEU A 208 12.03 43.34 41.18
CA LEU A 208 10.90 44.18 41.58
C LEU A 208 10.30 43.75 42.92
N ASN A 209 10.21 42.44 43.16
CA ASN A 209 9.72 41.92 44.44
C ASN A 209 10.66 42.26 45.59
N THR A 210 11.98 42.17 45.42
CA THR A 210 12.93 42.59 46.45
C THR A 210 12.84 44.09 46.72
N LEU A 211 12.69 44.93 45.68
CA LEU A 211 12.46 46.37 45.85
C LEU A 211 11.13 46.69 46.56
N ASN A 212 10.04 46.00 46.20
CA ASN A 212 8.73 46.18 46.83
C ASN A 212 8.76 45.76 48.30
N ASN A 213 9.44 44.66 48.62
CA ASN A 213 9.64 44.21 49.99
C ASN A 213 10.50 45.20 50.79
N ALA A 214 11.60 45.70 50.21
CA ALA A 214 12.46 46.70 50.86
C ALA A 214 11.72 48.03 51.13
N ARG A 215 10.81 48.42 50.24
CA ARG A 215 9.95 49.60 50.40
C ARG A 215 8.72 49.35 51.26
N GLN A 216 8.52 48.13 51.74
CA GLN A 216 7.36 47.72 52.54
C GLN A 216 6.02 48.08 51.88
N VAL A 217 5.93 47.95 50.55
CA VAL A 217 4.76 48.40 49.76
C VAL A 217 3.46 47.76 50.27
N ARG A 218 3.51 46.45 50.58
CA ARG A 218 2.38 45.70 51.12
C ARG A 218 1.98 46.16 52.53
N GLU A 219 2.96 46.38 53.41
CA GLU A 219 2.70 46.82 54.79
C GLU A 219 2.17 48.26 54.83
N ARG A 220 2.54 49.09 53.85
CA ARG A 220 2.10 50.48 53.72
C ARG A 220 0.75 50.66 53.00
N GLY A 221 0.08 49.58 52.64
CA GLY A 221 -1.22 49.68 51.96
C GLY A 221 -1.12 50.18 50.52
N LEU A 222 0.05 50.10 49.89
CA LEU A 222 0.34 50.66 48.56
C LEU A 222 0.19 49.62 47.45
N GLU A 223 -0.48 48.50 47.69
CA GLU A 223 -0.82 47.56 46.64
C GLU A 223 -1.88 48.16 45.71
N TYR A 224 -1.83 47.80 44.43
CA TYR A 224 -2.75 48.34 43.42
C TYR A 224 -4.23 48.19 43.81
N THR A 225 -4.60 47.04 44.36
CA THR A 225 -5.98 46.76 44.81
C THR A 225 -6.41 47.69 45.94
N GLN A 226 -5.50 48.03 46.86
CA GLN A 226 -5.76 48.92 47.99
C GLN A 226 -5.85 50.38 47.55
N ILE A 227 -4.91 50.82 46.67
CA ILE A 227 -4.94 52.15 46.07
C ILE A 227 -6.23 52.34 45.26
N HIS A 228 -6.60 51.35 44.44
CA HIS A 228 -7.82 51.41 43.64
C HIS A 228 -9.09 51.43 44.52
N ALA A 229 -9.14 50.66 45.61
CA ALA A 229 -10.25 50.70 46.55
C ALA A 229 -10.34 52.07 47.25
N LEU A 230 -9.20 52.66 47.60
CA LEU A 230 -9.14 54.00 48.19
C LEU A 230 -9.59 55.07 47.20
N ASP A 231 -9.16 55.00 45.95
CA ASP A 231 -9.56 55.91 44.87
C ASP A 231 -11.08 55.84 44.63
N ALA A 232 -11.63 54.63 44.58
CA ALA A 232 -13.08 54.42 44.50
C ALA A 232 -13.83 55.01 45.71
N ALA A 233 -13.27 54.91 46.92
CA ALA A 233 -13.87 55.49 48.12
C ALA A 233 -13.80 57.02 48.13
N VAL A 234 -12.69 57.61 47.65
CA VAL A 234 -12.55 59.07 47.48
C VAL A 234 -13.58 59.58 46.48
N GLU A 235 -13.76 58.91 45.35
CA GLU A 235 -14.76 59.28 44.35
C GLU A 235 -16.19 59.17 44.88
N ALA A 236 -16.51 58.13 45.66
CA ALA A 236 -17.81 58.04 46.33
C ALA A 236 -18.03 59.18 47.35
N LEU A 237 -16.99 59.53 48.11
CA LEU A 237 -17.06 60.62 49.08
C LEU A 237 -17.23 61.97 48.38
N ARG A 238 -16.52 62.20 47.27
CA ARG A 238 -16.65 63.41 46.44
C ARG A 238 -18.08 63.60 45.95
N ARG A 239 -18.70 62.55 45.39
CA ARG A 239 -20.12 62.59 44.98
C ARG A 239 -21.03 62.90 46.15
N SER A 240 -20.81 62.28 47.31
CA SER A 240 -21.63 62.55 48.50
C SER A 240 -21.48 64.00 49.01
N VAL A 241 -20.27 64.56 48.95
CA VAL A 241 -20.02 65.96 49.31
C VAL A 241 -20.72 66.90 48.31
N GLU A 242 -20.64 66.60 47.01
CA GLU A 242 -21.32 67.38 45.97
C GLU A 242 -22.84 67.37 46.15
N GLU A 243 -23.44 66.20 46.41
CA GLU A 243 -24.88 66.08 46.72
C GLU A 243 -25.27 66.91 47.95
N LYS A 244 -24.48 66.83 49.03
CA LYS A 244 -24.74 67.59 50.26
C LYS A 244 -24.53 69.09 50.06
N GLN A 245 -23.55 69.49 49.26
CA GLN A 245 -23.30 70.88 48.93
C GLN A 245 -24.46 71.45 48.10
N ASN A 246 -24.93 70.72 47.09
CA ASN A 246 -26.11 71.10 46.30
C ASN A 246 -27.36 71.23 47.18
N ALA A 247 -27.56 70.31 48.14
CA ALA A 247 -28.65 70.41 49.09
C ALA A 247 -28.51 71.65 50.00
N TYR A 248 -27.30 71.91 50.52
CA TYR A 248 -27.02 73.09 51.34
C TYR A 248 -27.22 74.40 50.57
N ASP A 249 -26.73 74.48 49.33
CA ASP A 249 -26.91 75.64 48.46
C ASP A 249 -28.41 75.87 48.18
N GLY A 250 -29.17 74.79 47.97
CA GLY A 250 -30.64 74.84 47.89
C GLY A 250 -31.31 75.37 49.16
N TYR A 251 -30.87 74.93 50.35
CA TYR A 251 -31.41 75.40 51.62
C TYR A 251 -30.98 76.83 51.99
N SER A 252 -29.74 77.22 51.69
CA SER A 252 -29.21 78.56 51.98
C SER A 252 -29.79 79.64 51.05
N ALA A 253 -30.29 79.25 49.87
CA ALA A 253 -31.06 80.12 48.99
C ALA A 253 -32.49 80.43 49.52
N LEU A 254 -32.97 79.72 50.54
CA LEU A 254 -34.27 79.99 51.16
C LEU A 254 -34.18 81.18 52.13
N PRO A 255 -35.14 82.12 52.08
CA PRO A 255 -35.22 83.19 53.07
C PRO A 255 -35.47 82.64 54.49
N PRO A 256 -34.84 83.21 55.54
CA PRO A 256 -34.94 82.71 56.92
C PRO A 256 -36.33 82.87 57.56
N ASP A 257 -37.27 83.58 56.92
CA ASP A 257 -38.65 83.75 57.38
C ASP A 257 -39.61 82.89 56.53
N ILE A 258 -40.37 82.01 57.19
CA ILE A 258 -41.35 81.08 56.59
C ILE A 258 -42.38 81.85 55.74
N SER A 259 -42.74 83.06 56.16
CA SER A 259 -43.71 83.91 55.46
C SER A 259 -43.15 84.39 54.11
N LEU A 260 -41.86 84.76 54.10
CA LEU A 260 -41.15 85.23 52.90
C LEU A 260 -40.82 84.07 51.95
N ALA A 261 -40.53 82.89 52.49
CA ALA A 261 -40.32 81.67 51.72
C ALA A 261 -41.60 81.22 50.98
N LYS A 262 -42.77 81.33 51.61
CA LYS A 262 -44.07 81.07 50.95
C LYS A 262 -44.33 82.05 49.81
N LEU A 263 -44.00 83.32 49.99
CA LEU A 263 -44.16 84.34 48.95
C LEU A 263 -43.24 84.07 47.76
N LYS A 264 -41.96 83.76 48.01
CA LYS A 264 -41.02 83.37 46.95
C LYS A 264 -41.40 82.06 46.26
N LEU A 265 -42.00 81.11 46.98
CA LEU A 265 -42.53 79.88 46.37
C LEU A 265 -43.67 80.20 45.40
N GLU A 266 -44.61 81.07 45.78
CA GLU A 266 -45.71 81.46 44.90
C GLU A 266 -45.21 82.30 43.71
N GLU A 267 -44.25 83.20 43.90
CA GLU A 267 -43.58 83.90 42.80
C GLU A 267 -42.88 82.93 41.84
N ALA A 268 -42.20 81.91 42.37
CA ALA A 268 -41.53 80.89 41.57
C ALA A 268 -42.54 80.00 40.82
N LYS A 269 -43.67 79.62 41.45
CA LYS A 269 -44.76 78.90 40.77
C LYS A 269 -45.40 79.72 39.67
N GLN A 270 -45.64 81.01 39.92
CA GLN A 270 -46.16 81.92 38.90
C GLN A 270 -45.18 82.05 37.73
N LYS A 271 -43.87 82.18 37.99
CA LYS A 271 -42.84 82.20 36.94
C LYS A 271 -42.75 80.87 36.18
N LEU A 272 -42.91 79.74 36.87
CA LEU A 272 -42.91 78.42 36.21
C LEU A 272 -44.14 78.27 35.31
N GLU A 273 -45.31 78.70 35.77
CA GLU A 273 -46.52 78.70 34.96
C GLU A 273 -46.39 79.66 33.77
N GLN A 274 -45.79 80.84 33.94
CA GLN A 274 -45.46 81.74 32.84
C GLN A 274 -44.52 81.08 31.83
N LEU A 275 -43.42 80.47 32.28
CA LEU A 275 -42.50 79.75 31.40
C LEU A 275 -43.16 78.55 30.71
N ARG A 276 -44.11 77.87 31.38
CA ARG A 276 -44.87 76.77 30.80
C ARG A 276 -45.82 77.26 29.71
N ILE A 277 -46.51 78.37 29.95
CA ILE A 277 -47.34 79.06 28.97
C ILE A 277 -46.48 79.57 27.81
N GLU A 278 -45.29 80.13 28.06
CA GLU A 278 -44.34 80.52 27.02
C GLU A 278 -43.85 79.31 26.21
N CYS A 279 -43.59 78.18 26.86
CA CYS A 279 -43.24 76.93 26.18
C CYS A 279 -44.41 76.40 25.35
N GLU A 280 -45.63 76.39 25.88
CA GLU A 280 -46.84 75.99 25.15
C GLU A 280 -47.11 76.93 23.97
N HIS A 281 -46.96 78.25 24.14
CA HIS A 281 -47.05 79.20 23.03
C HIS A 281 -45.94 79.03 22.00
N ALA A 282 -44.70 78.73 22.42
CA ALA A 282 -43.60 78.43 21.50
C ALA A 282 -43.84 77.12 20.73
N VAL A 283 -44.46 76.12 21.39
CA VAL A 283 -44.86 74.85 20.78
C VAL A 283 -46.03 75.06 19.80
N ASP A 284 -47.07 75.79 20.20
CA ASP A 284 -48.23 76.12 19.34
C ASP A 284 -47.83 76.98 18.13
N ALA A 285 -46.93 77.95 18.32
CA ALA A 285 -46.36 78.74 17.22
C ALA A 285 -45.53 77.87 16.26
N ALA A 286 -44.86 76.83 16.75
CA ALA A 286 -44.16 75.85 15.91
C ALA A 286 -45.13 74.92 15.15
N PHE A 287 -46.34 74.67 15.67
CA PHE A 287 -47.37 73.87 14.99
C PHE A 287 -48.27 74.67 14.03
N SER A 288 -48.52 75.96 14.28
CA SER A 288 -49.32 76.83 13.39
C SER A 288 -48.55 77.32 12.16
N THR A 289 -47.22 77.25 12.17
CA THR A 289 -46.35 77.58 11.03
C THR A 289 -46.08 76.38 10.10
N GLY A 290 -46.64 75.19 10.41
CA GLY A 290 -46.50 73.96 9.63
C GLY A 290 -47.74 73.52 8.83
N THR A 291 -48.82 74.31 8.79
CA THR A 291 -50.09 73.98 8.09
C THR A 291 -50.66 75.14 7.26
N SER A 292 -49.82 75.82 6.48
CA SER A 292 -50.21 76.59 5.28
C SER A 292 -49.12 76.56 4.22
#